data_AF-A0A2T4Z3Q0-F1
#
_entry.id   AF-A0A2T4Z3Q0-F1
#
_cell.length_a   1.000
_cell.length_b   1.000
_cell.length_c   1.000
_cell.angle_alpha   90.00
_cell.angle_beta   90.00
_cell.angle_gamma   90.00
#
_symmetry.space_group_name_H-M   'P 1'
#
loop_
_entity.id
_entity.type
_entity.pdbx_description
1 polymer ?
#
loop_
_entity_poly.entity_id
_entity_poly.type
_entity_poly.pdbx_seq_one_letter_code
_entity_poly.pdbx_strand_id
1 'polypeptide(L)'
;MKRFSYRFRFKNRRRGEMKVWLAELPVHHGQRVKQDTVRRSPDQSSQTDIAGNRISYYCLKPGEEIENDYEIEVTPSQEWDSPRSLSETERAFYLRSTAFVRITDEIRELAAEICKGLEADESKACALFDYVWKHFRYIYPPKERGTVSFLRNKKGDCGEFSFFICRTLPLPEYPLSDGGGCFCYGETPCTRVG
;
A
#
# COMPACT_ATOMS: atom_id res chain seq x y z
N MET A 1 -20.69 2.51 9.65
CA MET A 1 -20.60 1.38 8.70
C MET A 1 -20.96 1.90 7.31
N LYS A 2 -20.10 1.66 6.31
CA LYS A 2 -20.35 2.02 4.91
C LYS A 2 -20.26 0.76 4.06
N ARG A 3 -21.07 0.66 3.00
CA ARG A 3 -21.05 -0.45 2.05
C ARG A 3 -20.73 0.03 0.65
N PHE A 4 -19.96 -0.75 -0.07
CA PHE A 4 -19.51 -0.46 -1.43
C PHE A 4 -19.69 -1.69 -2.30
N SER A 5 -20.11 -1.48 -3.54
CA SER A 5 -20.07 -2.50 -4.57
C SER A 5 -18.85 -2.26 -5.45
N TYR A 6 -18.00 -3.27 -5.59
CA TYR A 6 -16.81 -3.22 -6.42
C TYR A 6 -16.84 -4.33 -7.45
N ARG A 7 -16.65 -3.98 -8.73
CA ARG A 7 -16.61 -4.92 -9.85
C ARG A 7 -15.25 -4.86 -10.52
N PHE A 8 -14.56 -5.99 -10.53
CA PHE A 8 -13.32 -6.16 -11.28
C PHE A 8 -13.59 -6.95 -12.56
N ARG A 9 -13.11 -6.45 -13.70
CA ARG A 9 -13.17 -7.15 -14.99
C ARG A 9 -11.84 -7.07 -15.73
N PHE A 10 -11.36 -8.22 -16.18
CA PHE A 10 -10.19 -8.32 -17.03
C PHE A 10 -10.43 -9.31 -18.16
N LYS A 11 -9.97 -9.00 -19.37
CA LYS A 11 -10.08 -9.89 -20.54
C LYS A 11 -8.73 -10.04 -21.20
N ASN A 12 -8.30 -11.27 -21.47
CA ASN A 12 -7.14 -11.51 -22.30
C ASN A 12 -7.45 -11.14 -23.76
N ARG A 13 -7.04 -9.94 -24.17
CA ARG A 13 -7.17 -9.44 -25.55
C ARG A 13 -5.99 -9.82 -26.45
N ARG A 14 -5.00 -10.56 -25.93
CA ARG A 14 -3.84 -11.01 -26.71
C ARG A 14 -4.15 -12.31 -27.45
N ARG A 15 -3.36 -12.59 -28.48
CA ARG A 15 -3.45 -13.85 -29.26
C ARG A 15 -2.87 -15.07 -28.54
N GLY A 16 -2.05 -14.87 -27.51
CA GLY A 16 -1.43 -15.93 -26.72
C GLY A 16 -2.03 -16.06 -25.33
N GLU A 17 -1.66 -17.13 -24.63
CA GLU A 17 -1.96 -17.31 -23.22
C GLU A 17 -1.37 -16.15 -22.39
N MET A 18 -2.13 -15.72 -21.38
CA MET A 18 -1.69 -14.70 -20.44
C MET A 18 -1.76 -15.22 -19.01
N LYS A 19 -0.65 -15.05 -18.29
CA LYS A 19 -0.55 -15.32 -16.86
C LYS A 19 -0.88 -14.04 -16.09
N VAL A 20 -1.84 -14.12 -15.18
CA VAL A 20 -2.31 -12.98 -14.38
C VAL A 20 -2.18 -13.32 -12.91
N TRP A 21 -1.60 -12.39 -12.14
CA TRP A 21 -1.57 -12.40 -10.69
C TRP A 21 -2.44 -11.26 -10.21
N LEU A 22 -3.50 -11.58 -9.47
CA LEU A 22 -4.48 -10.64 -8.97
C LEU A 22 -4.44 -10.66 -7.44
N ALA A 23 -4.19 -9.50 -6.84
CA ALA A 23 -4.35 -9.36 -5.39
C ALA A 23 -5.83 -9.51 -5.03
N GLU A 24 -6.11 -10.34 -4.03
CA GLU A 24 -7.43 -10.46 -3.43
C GLU A 24 -7.68 -9.28 -2.49
N LEU A 25 -8.94 -8.88 -2.34
CA LEU A 25 -9.30 -7.85 -1.39
C LEU A 25 -9.05 -8.37 0.04
N PRO A 26 -8.30 -7.63 0.87
CA PRO A 26 -8.00 -8.09 2.22
C PRO A 26 -9.25 -8.09 3.10
N VAL A 27 -9.28 -8.99 4.08
CA VAL A 27 -10.28 -9.02 5.14
C VAL A 27 -9.57 -8.78 6.46
N HIS A 28 -10.01 -7.78 7.21
CA HIS A 28 -9.46 -7.45 8.53
C HIS A 28 -10.55 -6.82 9.41
N HIS A 29 -10.20 -6.41 10.63
CA HIS A 29 -11.17 -5.91 11.63
C HIS A 29 -12.02 -4.71 11.12
N GLY A 30 -11.49 -3.90 10.20
CA GLY A 30 -12.14 -2.71 9.66
C GLY A 30 -12.80 -2.92 8.29
N GLN A 31 -12.58 -4.07 7.65
CA GLN A 31 -13.10 -4.37 6.32
C GLN A 31 -13.54 -5.84 6.23
N ARG A 32 -14.80 -6.04 5.89
CA ARG A 32 -15.34 -7.34 5.46
C ARG A 32 -15.59 -7.31 3.97
N VAL A 33 -15.29 -8.43 3.32
CA VAL A 33 -15.50 -8.61 1.89
C VAL A 33 -16.39 -9.83 1.70
N LYS A 34 -17.49 -9.64 0.98
CA LYS A 34 -18.35 -10.70 0.49
C LYS A 34 -18.21 -10.74 -1.02
N GLN A 35 -17.83 -11.88 -1.57
CA GLN A 35 -17.71 -12.06 -3.00
C GLN A 35 -19.02 -12.67 -3.52
N ASP A 36 -19.74 -11.91 -4.35
CA ASP A 36 -21.09 -12.26 -4.80
C ASP A 36 -21.07 -13.03 -6.13
N THR A 37 -20.10 -12.76 -7.00
CA THR A 37 -19.97 -13.46 -8.29
C THR A 37 -18.52 -13.73 -8.60
N VAL A 38 -18.24 -14.99 -8.98
CA VAL A 38 -16.94 -15.43 -9.52
C VAL A 38 -17.22 -16.13 -10.84
N ARG A 39 -16.94 -15.44 -11.95
CA ARG A 39 -17.18 -16.05 -13.28
C ARG A 39 -16.11 -17.08 -13.63
N ARG A 40 -14.89 -16.92 -13.12
CA ARG A 40 -13.77 -17.84 -13.31
C ARG A 40 -12.99 -17.95 -12.00
N SER A 41 -12.88 -19.16 -11.48
CA SER A 41 -12.02 -19.43 -10.31
C SER A 41 -10.53 -19.29 -10.67
N PRO A 42 -9.69 -18.92 -9.70
CA PRO A 42 -8.24 -18.94 -9.89
C PRO A 42 -7.75 -20.36 -10.14
N ASP A 43 -6.70 -20.50 -10.95
CA ASP A 43 -6.02 -21.79 -11.16
C ASP A 43 -5.19 -22.17 -9.94
N GLN A 44 -4.63 -21.18 -9.24
CA GLN A 44 -3.92 -21.33 -7.97
C GLN A 44 -4.14 -20.09 -7.11
N SER A 45 -3.99 -20.23 -5.79
CA SER A 45 -3.95 -19.09 -4.88
C SER A 45 -2.78 -19.24 -3.92
N SER A 46 -2.13 -18.13 -3.57
CA SER A 46 -1.10 -18.11 -2.56
C SER A 46 -1.69 -18.39 -1.17
N GLN A 47 -0.80 -18.73 -0.23
CA GLN A 47 -1.09 -18.53 1.18
C GLN A 47 -1.17 -17.02 1.49
N THR A 48 -1.87 -16.68 2.56
CA THR A 48 -1.92 -15.31 3.07
C THR A 48 -0.55 -14.95 3.65
N ASP A 49 -0.01 -13.79 3.27
CA ASP A 49 1.25 -13.30 3.80
C ASP A 49 1.09 -12.62 5.17
N ILE A 50 2.22 -12.20 5.77
CA ILE A 50 2.24 -11.51 7.08
C ILE A 50 1.40 -10.23 7.08
N ALA A 51 1.26 -9.57 5.92
CA ALA A 51 0.47 -8.36 5.77
C ALA A 51 -1.00 -8.64 5.40
N GLY A 52 -1.45 -9.89 5.51
CA GLY A 52 -2.83 -10.28 5.22
C GLY A 52 -3.15 -10.36 3.72
N ASN A 53 -2.15 -10.25 2.84
CA ASN A 53 -2.38 -10.26 1.39
C ASN A 53 -2.44 -11.68 0.86
N ARG A 54 -3.30 -11.89 -0.12
CA ARG A 54 -3.39 -13.14 -0.89
C ARG A 54 -3.41 -12.84 -2.37
N ILE A 55 -2.76 -13.68 -3.16
CA ILE A 55 -2.66 -13.51 -4.61
C ILE A 55 -3.31 -14.71 -5.29
N SER A 56 -4.28 -14.42 -6.14
CA SER A 56 -4.91 -15.38 -7.04
C SER A 56 -4.20 -15.39 -8.40
N TYR A 57 -3.95 -16.58 -8.92
CA TYR A 57 -3.23 -16.83 -10.16
C TYR A 57 -4.16 -17.39 -11.24
N TYR A 58 -4.02 -16.88 -12.46
CA TYR A 58 -4.84 -17.26 -13.61
C TYR A 58 -3.97 -17.48 -14.86
N CYS A 59 -4.24 -18.55 -15.61
CA CYS A 59 -3.77 -18.81 -16.97
C CYS A 59 -4.92 -18.61 -17.96
N LEU A 60 -5.00 -17.42 -18.57
CA LEU A 60 -6.10 -17.04 -19.45
C LEU A 60 -5.77 -17.33 -20.92
N LYS A 61 -6.59 -18.14 -21.59
CA LYS A 61 -6.55 -18.30 -23.04
C LYS A 61 -7.03 -17.03 -23.76
N PRO A 62 -6.73 -16.85 -25.06
CA PRO A 62 -7.25 -15.73 -25.84
C PRO A 62 -8.77 -15.60 -25.72
N GLY A 63 -9.24 -14.43 -25.34
CA GLY A 63 -10.66 -14.14 -25.17
C GLY A 63 -11.26 -14.51 -23.81
N GLU A 64 -10.55 -15.24 -22.94
CA GLU A 64 -11.02 -15.53 -21.58
C GLU A 64 -11.01 -14.30 -20.69
N GLU A 65 -11.87 -14.35 -19.66
CA GLU A 65 -12.22 -13.21 -18.82
C GLU A 65 -12.16 -13.60 -17.33
N ILE A 66 -11.74 -12.65 -16.50
CA ILE A 66 -11.93 -12.67 -15.05
C ILE A 66 -12.98 -11.61 -14.75
N GLU A 67 -14.02 -12.00 -14.01
CA GLU A 67 -15.06 -11.09 -13.55
C GLU A 67 -15.45 -11.46 -12.13
N ASN A 68 -15.21 -10.53 -11.22
CA ASN A 68 -15.48 -10.69 -9.80
C ASN A 68 -16.28 -9.48 -9.31
N ASP A 69 -17.42 -9.76 -8.68
CA ASP A 69 -18.24 -8.77 -7.99
C ASP A 69 -18.11 -8.95 -6.48
N TYR A 70 -17.87 -7.84 -5.79
CA TYR A 70 -17.65 -7.80 -4.35
C TYR A 70 -18.60 -6.79 -3.71
N GLU A 71 -19.16 -7.18 -2.57
CA GLU A 71 -19.73 -6.29 -1.57
C GLU A 71 -18.70 -6.09 -0.47
N ILE A 72 -18.28 -4.85 -0.27
CA ILE A 72 -17.28 -4.46 0.72
C ILE A 72 -17.98 -3.67 1.82
N GLU A 73 -17.88 -4.16 3.04
CA GLU A 73 -18.36 -3.46 4.23
C GLU A 73 -17.18 -2.91 5.01
N VAL A 74 -17.15 -1.59 5.16
CA VAL A 74 -16.13 -0.87 5.93
C VAL A 74 -16.75 -0.38 7.23
N THR A 75 -16.14 -0.82 8.33
CA THR A 75 -16.54 -0.44 9.68
C THR A 75 -15.41 0.35 10.32
N PRO A 76 -15.70 1.52 10.94
CA PRO A 76 -14.71 2.24 11.71
C PRO A 76 -14.07 1.29 12.72
N SER A 77 -12.76 1.17 12.67
CA SER A 77 -12.03 0.33 13.62
C SER A 77 -11.81 1.11 14.90
N GLN A 78 -12.04 0.48 16.05
CA GLN A 78 -11.58 1.01 17.33
C GLN A 78 -10.04 0.98 17.45
N GLU A 79 -9.37 0.19 16.61
CA GLU A 79 -7.89 0.15 16.54
C GLU A 79 -7.29 1.41 15.88
N TRP A 80 -8.12 2.29 15.28
CA TRP A 80 -7.62 3.59 14.81
C TRP A 80 -7.17 4.50 15.96
N ASP A 81 -7.87 4.44 17.09
CA ASP A 81 -7.55 5.27 18.26
C ASP A 81 -6.47 4.61 19.15
N SER A 82 -6.10 3.36 18.87
CA SER A 82 -5.14 2.58 19.67
C SER A 82 -4.46 1.54 18.78
N PRO A 83 -3.48 1.96 17.96
CA PRO A 83 -2.95 1.10 16.95
C PRO A 83 -2.07 0.02 17.58
N ARG A 84 -2.17 -1.20 17.07
CA ARG A 84 -1.51 -2.38 17.64
C ARG A 84 0.01 -2.27 17.48
N SER A 85 0.73 -2.66 18.52
CA SER A 85 2.18 -2.89 18.44
C SER A 85 2.46 -4.09 17.55
N LEU A 86 3.33 -3.91 16.55
CA LEU A 86 3.79 -4.99 15.70
C LEU A 86 4.71 -5.96 16.46
N SER A 87 4.62 -7.25 16.13
CA SER A 87 5.63 -8.23 16.52
C SER A 87 6.98 -7.93 15.85
N GLU A 88 8.06 -8.50 16.37
CA GLU A 88 9.40 -8.37 15.77
C GLU A 88 9.43 -8.88 14.32
N THR A 89 8.72 -9.98 14.04
CA THR A 89 8.62 -10.55 12.69
C THR A 89 7.88 -9.61 11.73
N GLU A 90 6.76 -9.03 12.17
CA GLU A 90 6.02 -8.04 11.38
C GLU A 90 6.85 -6.78 11.15
N ARG A 91 7.51 -6.28 12.20
CA ARG A 91 8.42 -5.14 12.09
C ARG A 91 9.54 -5.44 11.08
N ALA A 92 10.24 -6.56 11.20
CA ALA A 92 11.28 -6.95 10.25
C ALA A 92 10.73 -7.08 8.82
N PHE A 93 9.51 -7.60 8.66
CA PHE A 93 8.83 -7.66 7.38
C PHE A 93 8.61 -6.25 6.81
N TYR A 94 7.93 -5.34 7.51
CA TYR A 94 7.61 -4.01 6.98
C TYR A 94 8.86 -3.12 6.77
N LEU A 95 9.89 -3.28 7.60
CA LEU A 95 11.11 -2.46 7.55
C LEU A 95 12.16 -2.95 6.56
N ARG A 96 11.96 -4.10 5.94
CA ARG A 96 12.94 -4.63 4.97
C ARG A 96 13.04 -3.74 3.74
N SER A 97 14.27 -3.56 3.30
CA SER A 97 14.57 -3.00 1.97
C SER A 97 14.11 -3.96 0.89
N THR A 98 13.52 -3.45 -0.19
CA THR A 98 13.07 -4.23 -1.35
C THR A 98 13.51 -3.55 -2.65
N ALA A 99 13.30 -4.19 -3.81
CA ALA A 99 13.72 -3.64 -5.09
C ALA A 99 13.12 -2.24 -5.38
N PHE A 100 11.85 -2.02 -5.04
CA PHE A 100 11.18 -0.72 -5.23
C PHE A 100 11.29 0.19 -4.01
N VAL A 101 11.40 -0.38 -2.81
CA VAL A 101 11.50 0.39 -1.57
C VAL A 101 12.87 0.18 -0.96
N ARG A 102 13.87 0.83 -1.54
CA ARG A 102 15.24 0.80 -1.04
C ARG A 102 15.43 1.90 -0.01
N ILE A 103 15.94 1.52 1.17
CA ILE A 103 16.30 2.48 2.23
C ILE A 103 17.82 2.65 2.19
N THR A 104 18.27 3.73 1.56
CA THR A 104 19.69 4.13 1.48
C THR A 104 20.03 5.10 2.62
N ASP A 105 21.32 5.33 2.86
CA ASP A 105 21.77 6.30 3.87
C ASP A 105 21.30 7.73 3.54
N GLU A 106 21.33 8.12 2.27
CA GLU A 106 20.77 9.39 1.79
C GLU A 106 19.29 9.56 2.17
N ILE A 107 18.49 8.49 2.02
CA ILE A 107 17.07 8.50 2.38
C ILE A 107 16.90 8.61 3.90
N ARG A 108 17.75 7.93 4.69
CA ARG A 108 17.72 8.00 6.16
C ARG A 108 18.10 9.39 6.67
N GLU A 109 19.15 9.98 6.12
CA GLU A 109 19.61 11.32 6.47
C GLU A 109 18.55 12.37 6.14
N LEU A 110 17.95 12.27 4.95
CA LEU A 110 16.86 13.17 4.56
C LEU A 110 15.65 13.03 5.51
N ALA A 111 15.25 11.80 5.82
CA ALA A 111 14.14 11.58 6.75
C ALA A 111 14.47 12.11 8.16
N ALA A 112 15.69 11.89 8.66
CA ALA A 112 16.14 12.40 9.95
C ALA A 112 16.14 13.93 10.00
N GLU A 113 16.57 14.61 8.93
CA GLU A 113 16.54 16.07 8.88
C GLU A 113 15.11 16.61 8.80
N ILE A 114 14.22 16.00 8.01
CA ILE A 114 12.80 16.38 7.95
C ILE A 114 12.11 16.22 9.31
N CYS A 115 12.47 15.16 10.04
CA CYS A 115 11.85 14.82 11.33
C CYS A 115 12.56 15.45 12.54
N LYS A 116 13.55 16.31 12.33
CA LYS A 116 14.39 16.87 13.38
C LYS A 116 13.57 17.67 14.40
N GLY A 117 13.73 17.33 15.68
CA GLY A 117 13.03 17.99 16.78
C GLY A 117 11.55 17.61 16.92
N LEU A 118 11.07 16.63 16.15
CA LEU A 118 9.73 16.07 16.30
C LEU A 118 9.79 14.80 17.14
N GLU A 119 9.05 14.79 18.25
CA GLU A 119 9.01 13.64 19.17
C GLU A 119 7.95 12.61 18.72
N ALA A 120 6.74 13.08 18.42
CA ALA A 120 5.60 12.22 18.09
C ALA A 120 5.67 11.66 16.65
N ASP A 121 5.38 10.37 16.50
CA ASP A 121 5.47 9.67 15.21
C ASP A 121 4.45 10.18 14.19
N GLU A 122 3.26 10.57 14.64
CA GLU A 122 2.27 11.24 13.79
C GLU A 122 2.82 12.54 13.19
N SER A 123 3.51 13.35 14.01
CA SER A 123 4.12 14.60 13.55
C SER A 123 5.24 14.34 12.53
N LYS A 124 6.06 13.30 12.75
CA LYS A 124 7.10 12.88 11.79
C LYS A 124 6.49 12.43 10.46
N ALA A 125 5.44 11.62 10.51
CA ALA A 125 4.73 11.16 9.31
C ALA A 125 4.11 12.33 8.53
N CYS A 126 3.48 13.28 9.23
CA CYS A 126 2.95 14.50 8.63
C CYS A 126 4.05 15.34 7.99
N ALA A 127 5.19 15.52 8.66
CA ALA A 127 6.32 16.28 8.11
C ALA A 127 6.89 15.67 6.83
N LEU A 128 7.01 14.33 6.77
CA LEU A 128 7.43 13.63 5.55
C LEU A 128 6.40 13.75 4.43
N PHE A 129 5.11 13.60 4.74
CA PHE A 129 4.04 13.80 3.76
C PHE A 129 4.10 15.21 3.18
N ASP A 130 4.18 16.22 4.04
CA ASP A 130 4.28 17.63 3.67
C ASP A 130 5.52 17.91 2.81
N TYR A 131 6.66 17.33 3.18
CA TYR A 131 7.89 17.46 2.41
C TYR A 131 7.71 16.90 1.01
N VAL A 132 7.22 15.66 0.89
CA VAL A 132 7.01 15.03 -0.42
C VAL A 132 6.01 15.85 -1.26
N TRP A 133 4.91 16.29 -0.66
CA TRP A 133 3.91 17.11 -1.33
C TRP A 133 4.46 18.45 -1.85
N LYS A 134 5.32 19.11 -1.06
CA LYS A 134 5.91 20.42 -1.43
C LYS A 134 7.04 20.30 -2.44
N HIS A 135 7.81 19.21 -2.41
CA HIS A 135 9.06 19.09 -3.16
C HIS A 135 9.01 18.15 -4.38
N PHE A 136 7.96 17.35 -4.52
CA PHE A 136 7.85 16.35 -5.60
C PHE A 136 6.64 16.63 -6.48
N ARG A 137 6.73 16.23 -7.76
CA ARG A 137 5.66 16.41 -8.74
C ARG A 137 4.99 15.10 -9.08
N TYR A 138 3.66 15.09 -9.09
CA TYR A 138 2.88 13.95 -9.56
C TYR A 138 3.01 13.77 -11.08
N ILE A 139 3.47 12.60 -11.55
CA ILE A 139 3.59 12.21 -12.96
C ILE A 139 3.23 10.73 -13.10
N TYR A 140 2.31 10.43 -14.01
CA TYR A 140 1.89 9.07 -14.33
C TYR A 140 1.93 8.79 -15.84
N PRO A 141 2.50 7.66 -16.30
CA PRO A 141 3.39 6.78 -15.56
C PRO A 141 4.80 7.39 -15.40
N PRO A 142 5.53 7.12 -14.31
CA PRO A 142 6.93 7.52 -14.21
C PRO A 142 7.81 6.68 -15.14
N LYS A 143 8.95 7.26 -15.55
CA LYS A 143 9.92 6.59 -16.43
C LYS A 143 10.72 5.50 -15.73
N GLU A 144 10.93 5.67 -14.43
CA GLU A 144 11.69 4.77 -13.56
C GLU A 144 10.89 4.57 -12.27
N ARG A 145 11.10 3.43 -11.61
CA ARG A 145 10.35 3.01 -10.43
C ARG A 145 11.26 2.87 -9.22
N GLY A 146 10.73 3.22 -8.06
CA GLY A 146 11.32 2.99 -6.74
C GLY A 146 11.93 4.22 -6.09
N THR A 147 12.08 4.15 -4.77
CA THR A 147 12.44 5.27 -3.87
C THR A 147 13.70 6.04 -4.29
N VAL A 148 14.74 5.34 -4.75
CA VAL A 148 16.00 5.98 -5.20
C VAL A 148 15.76 6.83 -6.45
N SER A 149 15.02 6.31 -7.42
CA SER A 149 14.69 7.06 -8.64
C SER A 149 13.73 8.21 -8.33
N PHE A 150 12.79 8.00 -7.41
CA PHE A 150 11.85 9.01 -6.96
C PHE A 150 12.58 10.19 -6.32
N LEU A 151 13.49 9.93 -5.37
CA LEU A 151 14.30 10.96 -4.70
C LEU A 151 15.14 11.77 -5.70
N ARG A 152 15.82 11.09 -6.62
CA ARG A 152 16.64 11.72 -7.66
C ARG A 152 15.82 12.58 -8.61
N ASN A 153 14.70 12.04 -9.11
CA ASN A 153 13.94 12.66 -10.19
C ASN A 153 12.91 13.69 -9.69
N LYS A 154 12.58 13.64 -8.40
CA LYS A 154 11.54 14.45 -7.72
C LYS A 154 10.16 14.36 -8.39
N LYS A 155 9.87 13.22 -9.01
CA LYS A 155 8.69 12.98 -9.87
C LYS A 155 8.24 11.54 -9.73
N GLY A 156 6.94 11.31 -9.57
CA GLY A 156 6.39 9.96 -9.42
C GLY A 156 4.87 9.92 -9.39
N ASP A 157 4.29 8.73 -9.31
CA ASP A 157 2.85 8.54 -9.14
C ASP A 157 2.52 8.06 -7.72
N CYS A 158 1.25 7.71 -7.46
CA CYS A 158 0.82 7.22 -6.15
C CYS A 158 1.68 6.07 -5.60
N GLY A 159 2.26 5.22 -6.45
CA GLY A 159 3.18 4.16 -6.04
C GLY A 159 4.50 4.71 -5.52
N GLU A 160 5.10 5.67 -6.23
CA GLU A 160 6.37 6.28 -5.79
C GLU A 160 6.23 7.08 -4.49
N PHE A 161 5.13 7.82 -4.36
CA PHE A 161 4.82 8.57 -3.15
C PHE A 161 4.61 7.62 -1.96
N SER A 162 3.87 6.53 -2.15
CA SER A 162 3.60 5.56 -1.10
C SER A 162 4.85 4.77 -0.69
N PHE A 163 5.72 4.43 -1.64
CA PHE A 163 7.01 3.77 -1.36
C PHE A 163 7.92 4.62 -0.48
N PHE A 164 7.95 5.94 -0.71
CA PHE A 164 8.73 6.84 0.12
C PHE A 164 8.09 6.97 1.50
N ILE A 165 6.85 7.47 1.59
CA ILE A 165 6.24 7.85 2.87
C ILE A 165 6.03 6.64 3.82
N CYS A 166 5.50 5.52 3.32
CA CYS A 166 5.15 4.36 4.16
C CYS A 166 6.39 3.66 4.76
N ARG A 167 7.61 3.85 4.23
CA ARG A 167 8.80 3.05 4.60
C ARG A 167 10.08 3.83 4.91
N THR A 168 10.10 5.15 4.75
CA THR A 168 11.25 5.97 5.19
C THR A 168 11.20 6.33 6.68
N LEU A 169 10.10 5.98 7.36
CA LEU A 169 9.89 6.22 8.80
C LEU A 169 10.56 5.26 9.81
N PRO A 170 11.26 4.16 9.48
CA PRO A 170 11.92 3.39 10.52
C PRO A 170 13.24 4.03 10.89
N LEU A 171 13.16 5.06 11.71
CA LEU A 171 14.21 5.29 12.67
C LEU A 171 14.24 4.04 13.60
N PRO A 172 15.42 3.47 13.89
CA PRO A 172 15.59 2.17 14.56
C PRO A 172 14.92 2.04 15.93
N GLU A 173 14.43 3.12 16.52
CA GLU A 173 13.86 3.20 17.86
C GLU A 173 12.32 3.23 17.90
N TYR A 174 11.61 3.30 16.77
CA TYR A 174 10.17 3.61 16.80
C TYR A 174 9.29 2.43 16.36
N PRO A 175 8.18 2.16 17.07
CA PRO A 175 7.22 1.16 16.69
C PRO A 175 6.43 1.66 15.47
N LEU A 176 6.59 0.99 14.33
CA LEU A 176 5.52 1.01 13.34
C LEU A 176 4.30 0.42 14.03
N SER A 177 3.24 1.20 14.13
CA SER A 177 1.93 0.68 14.47
C SER A 177 1.31 0.07 13.21
N ASP A 178 0.41 -0.90 13.37
CA ASP A 178 -0.21 -1.66 12.27
C ASP A 178 -1.08 -0.79 11.34
N GLY A 179 -0.42 0.07 10.56
CA GLY A 179 -1.00 0.75 9.42
C GLY A 179 -1.13 -0.29 8.32
N GLY A 180 -2.31 -0.91 8.26
CA GLY A 180 -2.69 -1.91 7.26
C GLY A 180 -2.08 -1.59 5.90
N GLY A 181 -1.48 -2.63 5.30
CA GLY A 181 -0.69 -2.56 4.08
C GLY A 181 -1.14 -1.45 3.14
N CYS A 182 -0.28 -0.44 3.01
CA CYS A 182 -0.32 0.72 2.12
C CYS A 182 -1.36 0.57 0.96
N PHE A 183 -2.63 0.81 1.27
CA PHE A 183 -3.68 1.26 0.38
C PHE A 183 -4.11 2.60 0.94
N CYS A 184 -3.47 3.66 0.47
CA CYS A 184 -3.90 5.02 0.74
C CYS A 184 -5.27 5.24 0.07
N TYR A 185 -6.35 4.84 0.74
CA TYR A 185 -7.70 5.36 0.58
C TYR A 185 -8.33 5.39 1.97
N GLY A 186 -8.18 6.54 2.62
CA GLY A 186 -8.80 6.84 3.90
C GLY A 186 -8.59 8.32 4.16
N GLU A 187 -9.63 9.12 3.89
CA GLU A 187 -9.67 10.52 4.25
C GLU A 187 -9.54 10.64 5.77
N THR A 188 -8.38 11.06 6.24
CA THR A 188 -8.27 11.78 7.50
C THR A 188 -7.86 13.21 7.12
N PRO A 189 -8.69 14.22 7.39
CA PRO A 189 -8.23 15.59 7.21
C PRO A 189 -7.10 15.80 8.22
N CYS A 190 -5.89 16.09 7.73
CA CYS A 190 -4.92 16.85 8.52
C CYS A 190 -5.60 18.17 8.87
N THR A 191 -6.27 18.24 10.01
CA THR A 191 -6.79 19.48 10.53
C THR A 191 -5.58 20.35 10.83
N ARG A 192 -5.38 21.38 10.01
CA ARG A 192 -4.46 22.48 10.33
C ARG A 192 -4.90 23.02 11.68
N VAL A 193 -4.07 22.80 12.70
CA VAL A 193 -4.13 23.57 13.93
C VAL A 193 -3.60 24.96 13.55
N GLY A 194 -4.54 25.89 13.37
CA GLY A 194 -4.28 27.32 13.31
C GLY A 194 -4.51 27.95 14.67
#